data_AF-A0A7J9KTH1-F1
#
_entry.id   AF-A0A7J9KTH1-F1
#
_cell.length_a   1.000
_cell.length_b   1.000
_cell.length_c   1.000
_cell.angle_alpha   90.00
_cell.angle_beta   90.00
_cell.angle_gamma   90.00
#
_symmetry.space_group_name_H-M   'P 1'
#
loop_
_entity.id
_entity.type
_entity.pdbx_description
1 polymer ?
#
loop_
_entity_poly.entity_id
_entity_poly.type
_entity_poly.pdbx_seq_one_letter_code
_entity_poly.pdbx_strand_id
1 'polypeptide(L)' 'MTFNEPRVVAALGFDNGINLPNRCSKQFGNYIDGNSTTEPYIAAHHLILSHVEAVKRYREKY' A
#
# COMPACT_ATOMS: atom_id res chain seq x y z
N MET A 1 -16.08 -3.39 7.17
CA MET A 1 -15.04 -3.57 6.14
C MET A 1 -13.91 -2.58 6.44
N THR A 2 -12.64 -3.00 6.41
CA THR A 2 -11.48 -2.10 6.68
C THR A 2 -10.80 -1.65 5.39
N PHE A 3 -10.33 -2.56 4.55
CA PHE A 3 -9.76 -2.28 3.23
C PHE A 3 -10.35 -3.22 2.17
N ASN A 4 -10.54 -2.72 0.96
CA ASN A 4 -11.08 -3.51 -0.16
C ASN A 4 -10.02 -4.42 -0.79
N GLU A 5 -8.93 -3.84 -1.29
CA GLU A 5 -7.91 -4.55 -2.06
C GLU A 5 -6.49 -4.09 -1.72
N PRO A 6 -5.93 -4.48 -0.57
CA PRO A 6 -4.63 -4.01 -0.12
C PRO A 6 -3.48 -4.38 -1.08
N ARG A 7 -3.59 -5.52 -1.78
CA ARG A 7 -2.62 -5.89 -2.83
C ARG A 7 -2.64 -4.90 -3.99
N VAL A 8 -3.82 -4.45 -4.42
CA VAL A 8 -3.96 -3.51 -5.54
C VAL A 8 -3.42 -2.13 -5.15
N VAL A 9 -3.65 -1.71 -3.91
CA VAL A 9 -3.04 -0.47 -3.37
C VAL A 9 -1.52 -0.56 -3.38
N ALA A 10 -0.95 -1.66 -2.87
CA ALA A 10 0.50 -1.85 -2.84
C ALA A 10 1.13 -1.94 -4.25
N ALA A 11 0.58 -2.78 -5.13
CA ALA A 11 1.12 -2.99 -6.46
C ALA A 11 0.90 -1.77 -7.37
N LEU A 12 -0.34 -1.32 -7.53
CA LEU A 12 -0.61 -0.25 -8.49
C LEU A 12 -0.17 1.13 -7.97
N GLY A 13 -0.07 1.33 -6.65
CA GLY A 13 0.33 2.61 -6.05
C GLY A 13 1.84 2.78 -5.84
N PHE A 14 2.57 1.68 -5.61
CA PHE A 14 3.99 1.71 -5.20
C PHE A 14 4.92 0.80 -6.03
N ASP A 15 4.38 -0.08 -6.88
CA ASP A 15 5.17 -0.90 -7.82
C ASP A 15 5.05 -0.32 -9.23
N ASN A 16 3.84 -0.37 -9.81
CA ASN A 16 3.57 0.06 -11.18
C ASN A 16 3.35 1.58 -11.29
N GLY A 17 3.03 2.27 -10.20
CA GLY A 17 2.73 3.70 -10.21
C GLY A 17 1.52 4.10 -11.08
N ILE A 18 0.55 3.20 -11.29
CA ILE A 18 -0.67 3.44 -12.07
C ILE A 18 -1.72 4.19 -11.26
N ASN A 19 -1.90 3.81 -9.99
CA ASN A 19 -2.82 4.45 -9.06
C ASN A 19 -2.06 5.44 -8.18
N LEU A 20 -2.77 6.41 -7.61
CA LEU A 20 -2.22 7.27 -6.55
C LEU A 20 -1.63 6.40 -5.41
N PRO A 21 -0.45 6.75 -4.86
CA PRO A 21 0.33 7.98 -5.06
C PRO A 21 1.26 7.99 -6.29
N ASN A 22 1.12 7.04 -7.21
CA ASN A 22 1.89 6.94 -8.45
C ASN A 22 3.41 6.86 -8.21
N ARG A 23 3.83 6.11 -7.18
CA ARG A 23 5.25 5.89 -6.88
C ARG A 23 5.73 4.60 -7.54
N CYS A 24 6.89 4.66 -8.17
CA CYS A 24 7.49 3.57 -8.93
C CYS A 24 8.97 3.89 -9.15
N SER A 25 9.82 2.88 -9.33
CA SER A 25 11.24 3.08 -9.68
C SER A 25 11.38 3.83 -11.02
N LYS A 26 12.28 4.82 -11.06
CA LYS A 26 12.55 5.67 -12.24
C LYS A 26 12.87 4.90 -13.54
N GLN A 27 13.32 3.66 -13.43
CA GLN A 27 13.64 2.80 -14.57
C GLN A 27 12.41 2.39 -15.39
N PHE A 28 11.20 2.46 -14.80
CA PHE A 28 9.96 2.01 -15.43
C PHE A 28 9.04 3.16 -15.88
N GLY A 29 9.46 4.43 -15.75
CA GLY A 29 8.70 5.57 -16.25
C GLY A 29 9.20 6.93 -15.74
N ASN A 30 8.51 8.01 -16.13
CA ASN A 30 8.82 9.39 -15.73
C ASN A 30 8.27 9.73 -14.33
N TYR A 31 8.50 8.85 -13.35
CA TYR A 31 8.09 9.05 -11.97
C TYR A 31 9.11 9.92 -11.23
N ILE A 32 8.62 10.88 -10.45
CA ILE A 32 9.48 11.81 -9.72
C ILE A 32 10.28 11.06 -8.64
N ASP A 33 9.65 10.06 -8.01
CA ASP A 33 10.18 9.33 -6.86
C ASP A 33 9.50 7.96 -6.67
N GLY A 34 10.16 7.07 -5.92
CA GLY A 34 9.67 5.74 -5.59
C GLY A 34 10.69 4.62 -5.78
N ASN A 35 10.44 3.49 -5.14
CA ASN A 35 11.22 2.27 -5.31
C ASN A 35 10.33 1.02 -5.32
N SER A 36 10.07 0.51 -6.52
CA SER A 36 9.25 -0.67 -6.78
C SER A 36 9.81 -1.96 -6.13
N THR A 37 11.10 -2.00 -5.79
CA THR A 37 11.71 -3.17 -5.12
C THR A 37 11.46 -3.20 -3.60
N THR A 38 11.04 -2.10 -2.99
CA THR A 38 10.89 -1.99 -1.53
C THR A 38 9.53 -1.45 -1.09
N GLU A 39 9.02 -0.42 -1.76
CA GLU A 39 7.82 0.31 -1.32
C GLU A 39 6.53 -0.51 -1.34
N PRO A 40 6.29 -1.41 -2.31
CA PRO A 40 5.10 -2.27 -2.29
C PRO A 40 5.02 -3.13 -1.02
N TYR A 41 6.17 -3.63 -0.56
CA TYR A 41 6.26 -4.47 0.65
C TYR A 41 6.04 -3.64 1.92
N ILE A 42 6.58 -2.43 1.98
CA ILE A 42 6.36 -1.49 3.09
C ILE A 42 4.89 -1.11 3.17
N ALA A 43 4.28 -0.74 2.04
CA ALA A 43 2.86 -0.40 1.96
C ALA A 43 1.98 -1.57 2.38
N ALA A 44 2.24 -2.78 1.86
CA ALA A 44 1.50 -3.98 2.23
C ALA A 44 1.61 -4.29 3.73
N HIS A 45 2.80 -4.16 4.32
CA HIS A 45 3.00 -4.38 5.75
C HIS A 45 2.18 -3.42 6.61
N HIS A 46 2.21 -2.12 6.28
CA HIS A 46 1.40 -1.13 7.00
C HIS A 46 -0.11 -1.33 6.81
N LEU A 47 -0.56 -1.71 5.62
CA LEU A 47 -1.98 -2.03 5.38
C LEU A 47 -2.45 -3.20 6.26
N ILE A 48 -1.61 -4.23 6.46
CA ILE A 48 -1.90 -5.34 7.36
C ILE A 48 -1.96 -4.85 8.81
N LEU A 49 -0.99 -4.06 9.27
CA LEU A 49 -1.01 -3.52 10.63
C LEU A 49 -2.24 -2.64 10.89
N SER A 50 -2.57 -1.74 9.96
CA SER A 50 -3.77 -0.90 10.05
C SER A 50 -5.05 -1.72 10.09
N HIS A 51 -5.13 -2.81 9.30
CA HIS A 51 -6.25 -3.74 9.36
C HIS A 51 -6.38 -4.38 10.74
N VAL A 52 -5.27 -4.91 11.27
CA VAL A 52 -5.23 -5.58 12.58
C VAL A 52 -5.64 -4.62 13.69
N GLU A 53 -5.10 -3.41 13.73
CA GLU A 53 -5.44 -2.41 14.74
C GLU A 53 -6.92 -1.99 14.66
N ALA A 54 -7.45 -1.77 13.46
CA ALA A 54 -8.87 -1.44 13.28
C ALA A 54 -9.79 -2.59 13.76
N VAL A 55 -9.45 -3.84 13.44
CA VAL A 55 -10.21 -5.03 13.87
C VAL A 55 -10.12 -5.23 15.38
N LYS A 56 -8.92 -5.10 15.96
CA LYS A 56 -8.72 -5.19 17.41
C LYS A 56 -9.56 -4.15 18.14
N ARG A 57 -9.47 -2.89 17.70
CA ARG A 57 -10.20 -1.77 18.28
C ARG A 57 -11.72 -1.90 18.14
N TYR A 58 -12.19 -2.57 17.08
CA TYR A 58 -13.60 -2.93 16.94
C TYR A 58 -13.98 -3.95 18.01
N ARG A 59 -13.34 -5.12 18.01
CA ARG A 59 -13.63 -6.23 18.95
C ARG A 59 -13.55 -5.85 20.43
N GLU A 60 -12.65 -4.94 20.79
CA GLU A 60 -12.45 -4.53 22.19
C GLU A 60 -13.46 -3.47 22.68
N LYS A 61 -14.17 -2.77 21.78
CA LYS A 61 -15.04 -1.65 22.18
C LYS A 61 -16.44 -1.67 21.55
N TYR A 62 -16.69 -2.49 20.55
CA TYR A 62 -17.95 -2.57 19.81
C TYR A 62 -18.29 -4.03 19.55
#